data_AF-A0A937D7T7-F1
#
_entry.id   AF-A0A937D7T7-F1
#
_cell.length_a   1.000
_cell.length_b   1.000
_cell.length_c   1.000
_cell.angle_alpha   90.00
_cell.angle_beta   90.00
_cell.angle_gamma   90.00
#
_symmetry.space_group_name_H-M   'P 1'
#
loop_
_entity.id
_entity.type
_entity.pdbx_description
1 polymer ?
#
loop_
_entity_poly.entity_id
_entity_poly.type
_entity_poly.pdbx_seq_one_letter_code
_entity_poly.pdbx_strand_id
1 'polypeptide(L)'
;MMSISSDHNPIQHFQKWFHEVDIAHPEIETNTMFLSTIGIDGFPKSRIVLLKRFTWEGFIFFTNYKSEKGKAITANNNVSISFNWAPAKRKVLITGKASKISENLSEGYFESRPEGSKLGAWVSKQSEVITSREILNTRLKHYEAKFKNKSIPKPKYWGGYIIKPKRMEFIEHDLSTGFSHFIRYTIQQNYSWERKESYLNL
;
A
#
# COMPACT_ATOMS: atom_id res chain seq x y z
N MET A 1 -10.33 -32.46 19.32
CA MET A 1 -11.09 -31.19 19.41
C MET A 1 -10.50 -30.24 18.37
N MET A 2 -11.24 -29.95 17.29
CA MET A 2 -10.81 -28.94 16.32
C MET A 2 -10.83 -27.57 16.99
N SER A 3 -9.66 -26.96 17.10
CA SER A 3 -9.51 -25.57 17.51
C SER A 3 -10.28 -24.70 16.52
N ILE A 4 -11.43 -24.17 16.94
CA ILE A 4 -12.13 -23.11 16.20
C ILE A 4 -11.33 -21.85 16.46
N SER A 5 -10.33 -21.56 15.61
CA SER A 5 -9.65 -20.27 15.68
C SER A 5 -10.64 -19.19 15.24
N SER A 6 -10.86 -18.22 16.12
CA SER A 6 -11.86 -17.16 15.97
C SER A 6 -11.52 -16.09 14.92
N ASP A 7 -10.44 -16.25 14.15
CA ASP A 7 -9.98 -15.26 13.17
C ASP A 7 -10.68 -15.42 11.81
N HIS A 8 -11.98 -15.13 11.78
CA HIS A 8 -12.74 -14.98 10.53
C HIS A 8 -12.49 -13.62 9.85
N ASN A 9 -11.82 -12.68 10.53
CA ASN A 9 -11.55 -11.36 9.98
C ASN A 9 -10.10 -11.26 9.47
N PRO A 10 -9.88 -11.22 8.15
CA PRO A 10 -8.53 -11.16 7.59
C PRO A 10 -7.78 -9.86 7.92
N ILE A 11 -8.48 -8.76 8.22
CA ILE A 11 -7.84 -7.51 8.63
C ILE A 11 -7.26 -7.64 10.04
N GLN A 12 -7.95 -8.34 10.95
CA GLN A 12 -7.42 -8.62 12.30
C GLN A 12 -6.20 -9.54 12.23
N HIS A 13 -6.24 -10.57 11.37
CA HIS A 13 -5.08 -11.41 11.10
C HIS A 13 -3.89 -10.59 10.57
N PHE A 14 -4.14 -9.71 9.58
CA PHE A 14 -3.11 -8.80 9.09
C PHE A 14 -2.54 -7.91 10.20
N GLN A 15 -3.40 -7.32 11.03
CA GLN A 15 -2.98 -6.46 12.14
C GLN A 15 -2.06 -7.20 13.10
N LYS A 16 -2.41 -8.44 13.45
CA LYS A 16 -1.61 -9.30 14.33
C LYS A 16 -0.22 -9.54 13.74
N TRP A 17 -0.15 -10.05 12.51
CA TRP A 17 1.13 -10.32 11.86
C TRP A 17 1.96 -9.05 11.65
N PHE A 18 1.33 -7.96 11.22
CA PHE A 18 1.99 -6.68 11.05
C PHE A 18 2.66 -6.23 12.34
N HIS A 19 1.95 -6.28 13.47
CA HIS A 19 2.49 -5.86 14.76
C HIS A 19 3.58 -6.79 15.28
N GLU A 20 3.40 -8.10 15.15
CA GLU A 20 4.41 -9.10 15.54
C GLU A 20 5.72 -8.88 14.77
N VAL A 21 5.65 -8.65 13.46
CA VAL A 21 6.82 -8.38 12.62
C VAL A 21 7.47 -7.04 12.99
N ASP A 22 6.68 -5.98 13.16
CA ASP A 22 7.18 -4.64 13.47
C ASP A 22 7.96 -4.58 14.79
N ILE A 23 7.51 -5.35 15.80
CA ILE A 23 8.19 -5.48 17.09
C ILE A 23 9.43 -6.37 16.97
N ALA A 24 9.32 -7.53 16.32
CA ALA A 24 10.38 -8.52 16.28
C ALA A 24 11.54 -8.12 15.35
N HIS A 25 11.26 -7.28 14.34
CA HIS A 25 12.18 -6.89 13.29
C HIS A 25 12.19 -5.36 13.10
N PRO A 26 12.59 -4.57 14.10
CA PRO A 26 12.57 -3.11 14.02
C PRO A 26 13.54 -2.55 12.96
N GLU A 27 14.45 -3.37 12.42
CA GLU A 27 15.37 -3.02 11.34
C GLU A 27 14.71 -2.93 9.96
N ILE A 28 13.51 -3.50 9.77
CA ILE A 28 12.80 -3.45 8.49
C ILE A 28 11.68 -2.40 8.49
N GLU A 29 11.42 -1.79 7.33
CA GLU A 29 10.27 -0.91 7.15
C GLU A 29 9.00 -1.76 6.89
N THR A 30 8.37 -2.25 7.97
CA THR A 30 7.24 -3.22 7.95
C THR A 30 6.07 -2.80 7.06
N ASN A 31 5.82 -1.50 6.94
CA ASN A 31 4.77 -0.91 6.12
C ASN A 31 5.12 -0.80 4.62
N THR A 32 6.29 -1.26 4.20
CA THR A 32 6.68 -1.37 2.80
C THR A 32 5.85 -2.44 2.09
N MET A 33 5.19 -2.05 0.99
CA MET A 33 4.44 -2.98 0.15
C MET A 33 4.75 -2.78 -1.34
N PHE A 34 4.74 -3.88 -2.10
CA PHE A 34 4.72 -3.80 -3.56
C PHE A 34 3.29 -3.61 -4.02
N LEU A 35 3.04 -2.57 -4.82
CA LEU A 35 1.77 -2.35 -5.49
C LEU A 35 1.88 -2.74 -6.96
N SER A 36 1.05 -3.68 -7.39
CA SER A 36 0.91 -4.10 -8.79
C SER A 36 -0.38 -3.53 -9.38
N THR A 37 -0.28 -2.93 -10.57
CA THR A 37 -1.40 -2.33 -11.32
C THR A 37 -1.32 -2.78 -12.77
N ILE A 38 -2.45 -2.81 -13.47
CA ILE A 38 -2.45 -3.00 -14.94
C ILE A 38 -2.20 -1.64 -15.60
N GLY A 39 -1.06 -1.51 -16.28
CA GLY A 39 -0.69 -0.31 -17.01
C GLY A 39 -1.67 0.00 -18.14
N ILE A 40 -1.70 1.26 -18.56
CA ILE A 40 -2.53 1.72 -19.69
C ILE A 40 -2.12 1.08 -21.03
N ASP A 41 -0.91 0.54 -21.08
CA ASP A 41 -0.33 -0.25 -22.17
C ASP A 41 -0.73 -1.74 -22.09
N GLY A 42 -1.55 -2.13 -21.12
CA GLY A 42 -1.98 -3.51 -20.89
C GLY A 42 -1.00 -4.36 -20.08
N PHE A 43 0.22 -3.87 -19.81
CA PHE A 43 1.22 -4.64 -19.07
C PHE A 43 1.08 -4.45 -17.55
N PRO A 44 1.21 -5.52 -16.74
CA PRO A 44 1.29 -5.38 -15.30
C PRO A 44 2.58 -4.67 -14.92
N LYS A 45 2.48 -3.72 -14.00
CA LYS A 45 3.62 -2.95 -13.49
C LYS A 45 3.59 -2.96 -11.98
N SER A 46 4.77 -3.10 -11.37
CA SER A 46 4.94 -3.19 -9.92
C SER A 46 5.93 -2.14 -9.43
N ARG A 47 5.70 -1.62 -8.24
CA ARG A 47 6.60 -0.68 -7.56
C ARG A 47 6.36 -0.71 -6.06
N ILE A 48 7.35 -0.25 -5.30
CA ILE A 48 7.23 -0.08 -3.86
C ILE A 48 6.39 1.17 -3.55
N VAL A 49 5.49 1.04 -2.59
CA VAL A 49 4.77 2.14 -1.92
C VAL A 49 4.69 1.82 -0.42
N LEU A 50 4.36 2.83 0.38
CA LEU A 50 4.22 2.66 1.83
C LEU A 50 2.74 2.60 2.20
N LEU A 51 2.37 1.56 2.94
CA LEU A 51 1.13 1.52 3.70
C LEU A 51 1.15 2.64 4.74
N LYS A 52 0.14 3.50 4.74
CA LYS A 52 0.03 4.62 5.70
C LYS A 52 -1.03 4.38 6.76
N ARG A 53 -2.06 3.62 6.42
CA ARG A 53 -3.12 3.21 7.34
C ARG A 53 -3.80 1.97 6.78
N PHE A 54 -4.34 1.14 7.64
CA PHE A 54 -5.35 0.16 7.27
C PHE A 54 -6.56 0.31 8.19
N THR A 55 -7.73 -0.04 7.69
CA THR A 55 -9.00 -0.03 8.43
C THR A 55 -9.71 -1.34 8.15
N TRP A 56 -10.88 -1.55 8.77
CA TRP A 56 -11.74 -2.68 8.45
C TRP A 56 -12.15 -2.73 6.96
N GLU A 57 -12.12 -1.59 6.25
CA GLU A 57 -12.44 -1.51 4.82
C GLU A 57 -11.27 -1.90 3.90
N GLY A 58 -10.02 -1.72 4.36
CA GLY A 58 -8.85 -2.00 3.51
C GLY A 58 -7.61 -1.15 3.81
N PHE A 59 -6.74 -1.07 2.80
CA PHE A 59 -5.35 -0.62 2.92
C PHE A 59 -5.13 0.72 2.21
N ILE A 60 -4.62 1.72 2.93
CA ILE A 60 -4.51 3.10 2.45
C ILE A 60 -3.05 3.45 2.18
N PHE A 61 -2.80 3.98 0.99
CA PHE A 61 -1.52 4.57 0.59
C PHE A 61 -1.76 5.89 -0.13
N PHE A 62 -0.75 6.76 -0.17
CA PHE A 62 -0.85 8.08 -0.78
C PHE A 62 0.07 8.21 -1.97
N THR A 63 -0.39 8.90 -3.01
CA THR A 63 0.38 9.04 -4.26
C THR A 63 -0.04 10.26 -5.07
N ASN A 64 0.65 10.49 -6.18
CA ASN A 64 0.23 11.43 -7.20
C ASN A 64 -0.72 10.73 -8.18
N TYR A 65 -1.97 11.20 -8.27
CA TYR A 65 -3.01 10.68 -9.16
C TYR A 65 -2.64 10.77 -10.65
N LYS A 66 -1.72 11.66 -11.04
CA LYS A 66 -1.21 11.80 -12.40
C LYS A 66 -0.01 10.90 -12.71
N SER A 67 0.53 10.19 -11.72
CA SER A 67 1.60 9.22 -11.93
C SER A 67 1.12 8.01 -12.74
N GLU A 68 2.05 7.18 -13.21
CA GLU A 68 1.72 5.97 -13.97
C GLU A 68 0.73 5.07 -13.22
N LYS A 69 0.99 4.78 -11.93
CA LYS A 69 0.08 3.98 -11.10
C LYS A 69 -1.28 4.66 -10.88
N GLY A 70 -1.31 5.99 -10.79
CA GLY A 70 -2.54 6.75 -10.60
C GLY A 70 -3.45 6.71 -11.83
N LYS A 71 -2.84 6.85 -13.02
CA LYS A 71 -3.52 6.67 -14.30
C LYS A 71 -3.97 5.22 -14.50
N ALA A 72 -3.11 4.25 -14.21
CA ALA A 72 -3.41 2.83 -14.25
C ALA A 72 -4.63 2.47 -13.38
N ILE A 73 -4.65 2.89 -12.11
CA ILE A 73 -5.77 2.65 -11.20
C ILE A 73 -7.07 3.31 -11.70
N THR A 74 -6.97 4.49 -12.31
CA THR A 74 -8.14 5.18 -12.87
C THR A 74 -8.73 4.41 -14.05
N ALA A 75 -7.89 3.81 -14.91
CA ALA A 75 -8.34 3.03 -16.05
C ALA A 75 -8.80 1.61 -15.65
N ASN A 76 -8.09 0.97 -14.72
CA ASN A 76 -8.41 -0.35 -14.18
C ASN A 76 -8.08 -0.37 -12.69
N ASN A 77 -9.12 -0.44 -11.86
CA ASN A 77 -8.97 -0.37 -10.42
C ASN A 77 -8.64 -1.71 -9.74
N ASN A 78 -8.49 -2.79 -10.50
CA ASN A 78 -8.01 -4.06 -9.95
C ASN A 78 -6.51 -3.97 -9.68
N VAL A 79 -6.13 -4.20 -8.43
CA VAL A 79 -4.75 -4.10 -7.96
C VAL A 79 -4.38 -5.28 -7.08
N SER A 80 -3.08 -5.52 -6.96
CA SER A 80 -2.53 -6.43 -5.96
C SER A 80 -1.51 -5.68 -5.12
N ILE A 81 -1.51 -5.92 -3.80
CA ILE A 81 -0.42 -5.54 -2.92
C ILE A 81 0.22 -6.76 -2.29
N SER A 82 1.51 -6.68 -2.00
CA SER A 82 2.21 -7.72 -1.25
C SER A 82 3.18 -7.15 -0.23
N PHE A 83 3.18 -7.77 0.94
CA PHE A 83 4.16 -7.57 2.00
C PHE A 83 5.09 -8.79 2.01
N ASN A 84 6.40 -8.54 2.06
CA ASN A 84 7.41 -9.60 2.11
C ASN A 84 8.31 -9.35 3.32
N TRP A 85 7.97 -9.98 4.45
CA TRP A 85 8.72 -9.86 5.70
C TRP A 85 9.68 -11.03 5.81
N ALA A 86 10.76 -10.96 5.04
CA ALA A 86 11.71 -12.05 4.89
C ALA A 86 12.33 -12.53 6.22
N PRO A 87 12.73 -11.64 7.17
CA PRO A 87 13.25 -12.08 8.47
C PRO A 87 12.24 -12.92 9.27
N ALA A 88 10.95 -12.57 9.17
CA ALA A 88 9.85 -13.30 9.81
C ALA A 88 9.37 -14.52 9.01
N LYS A 89 9.93 -14.76 7.81
CA LYS A 89 9.50 -15.83 6.88
C LYS A 89 8.02 -15.76 6.55
N ARG A 90 7.47 -14.54 6.56
CA ARG A 90 6.04 -14.26 6.35
C ARG A 90 5.82 -13.42 5.12
N LYS A 91 4.79 -13.77 4.36
CA LYS A 91 4.33 -13.03 3.20
C LYS A 91 2.83 -12.83 3.29
N VAL A 92 2.37 -11.65 2.89
CA VAL A 92 0.94 -11.37 2.73
C VAL A 92 0.69 -10.93 1.29
N LEU A 93 -0.22 -11.62 0.60
CA LEU A 93 -0.67 -11.26 -0.74
C LEU A 93 -2.12 -10.81 -0.69
N ILE A 94 -2.44 -9.65 -1.26
CA ILE A 94 -3.79 -9.09 -1.21
C ILE A 94 -4.17 -8.63 -2.60
N THR A 95 -5.26 -9.17 -3.13
CA THR A 95 -5.89 -8.67 -4.37
C THR A 95 -7.17 -7.93 -4.03
N GLY A 96 -7.41 -6.79 -4.66
CA GLY A 96 -8.56 -5.95 -4.33
C GLY A 96 -8.85 -4.88 -5.36
N LYS A 97 -9.79 -4.00 -5.02
CA LYS A 97 -10.14 -2.82 -5.83
C LYS A 97 -9.67 -1.55 -5.15
N ALA A 98 -8.95 -0.71 -5.89
CA ALA A 98 -8.53 0.59 -5.42
C ALA A 98 -9.60 1.67 -5.70
N SER A 99 -9.83 2.57 -4.75
CA SER A 99 -10.66 3.75 -4.94
C SER A 99 -10.04 4.94 -4.22
N LYS A 100 -10.22 6.15 -4.74
CA LYS A 100 -9.75 7.36 -4.05
C LYS A 100 -10.46 7.48 -2.71
N ILE A 101 -9.74 7.87 -1.66
CA ILE A 101 -10.37 8.28 -0.41
C ILE A 101 -10.94 9.69 -0.57
N SER A 102 -11.79 10.10 0.37
CA SER A 102 -12.34 11.46 0.37
C SER A 102 -11.25 12.53 0.47
N GLU A 103 -11.54 13.70 -0.08
CA GLU A 103 -10.55 14.79 -0.19
C GLU A 103 -10.10 15.25 1.20
N ASN A 104 -11.02 15.38 2.17
CA ASN A 104 -10.71 15.75 3.55
C ASN A 104 -9.75 14.77 4.25
N LEU A 105 -9.86 13.46 4.01
CA LEU A 105 -8.91 12.47 4.54
C LEU A 105 -7.53 12.64 3.89
N SER A 106 -7.50 13.02 2.61
CA SER A 106 -6.25 13.33 1.92
C SER A 106 -5.61 14.63 2.40
N GLU A 107 -6.41 15.66 2.69
CA GLU A 107 -5.97 16.93 3.27
C GLU A 107 -5.41 16.73 4.66
N GLY A 108 -6.15 16.08 5.56
CA GLY A 108 -5.68 15.84 6.94
C GLY A 108 -4.37 15.06 6.99
N TYR A 109 -4.21 14.02 6.15
CA TYR A 109 -2.92 13.33 6.06
C TYR A 109 -1.84 14.18 5.41
N PHE A 110 -2.15 15.00 4.40
CA PHE A 110 -1.15 15.89 3.78
C PHE A 110 -0.62 16.92 4.79
N GLU A 111 -1.51 17.48 5.61
CA GLU A 111 -1.18 18.46 6.65
C GLU A 111 -0.27 17.89 7.74
N SER A 112 -0.39 16.60 8.08
CA SER A 112 0.48 15.96 9.07
C SER A 112 1.88 15.64 8.55
N ARG A 113 2.15 15.81 7.25
CA ARG A 113 3.47 15.47 6.66
C ARG A 113 4.54 16.51 7.01
N PRO A 114 5.82 16.10 7.14
CA PRO A 114 6.93 17.03 7.23
C PRO A 114 6.95 18.02 6.06
N GLU A 115 7.42 19.24 6.30
CA GLU A 115 7.39 20.33 5.31
C GLU A 115 8.09 19.97 4.00
N GLY A 116 9.30 19.40 4.07
CA GLY A 116 10.02 18.92 2.88
C GLY A 116 9.24 17.86 2.09
N SER A 117 8.43 17.04 2.76
CA SER A 117 7.55 16.06 2.13
C SER A 117 6.38 16.73 1.39
N LYS A 118 5.82 17.80 1.96
CA LYS A 118 4.77 18.62 1.33
C LYS A 118 5.32 19.33 0.09
N LEU A 119 6.49 19.96 0.21
CA LEU A 119 7.20 20.58 -0.92
C LEU A 119 7.52 19.56 -2.02
N GLY A 120 8.01 18.38 -1.66
CA GLY A 120 8.30 17.30 -2.61
C GLY A 120 7.09 16.89 -3.46
N ALA A 121 5.86 16.96 -2.91
CA ALA A 121 4.63 16.68 -3.65
C ALA A 121 4.29 17.76 -4.69
N TRP A 122 4.72 19.02 -4.48
CA TRP A 122 4.60 20.10 -5.45
C TRP A 122 5.69 20.04 -6.52
N VAL A 123 6.92 19.70 -6.13
CA VAL A 123 8.10 19.65 -7.00
C VAL A 123 8.03 18.50 -8.00
N SER A 124 7.63 17.32 -7.53
CA SER A 124 7.67 16.09 -8.32
C SER A 124 6.34 15.86 -9.06
N LYS A 125 6.37 16.09 -10.37
CA LYS A 125 5.41 15.46 -11.28
C LYS A 125 5.80 13.98 -11.42
N GLN A 126 5.45 13.19 -10.42
CA GLN A 126 5.86 11.79 -10.32
C GLN A 126 5.53 11.03 -11.62
N SER A 127 6.52 10.34 -12.19
CA SER A 127 6.46 9.62 -13.48
C SER A 127 6.53 10.49 -14.76
N GLU A 128 6.86 11.78 -14.67
CA GLU A 128 7.29 12.58 -15.83
C GLU A 128 8.81 12.46 -15.99
N VAL A 129 9.30 12.22 -17.21
CA VAL A 129 10.75 12.24 -17.49
C VAL A 129 11.24 13.66 -17.29
N ILE A 130 12.29 13.83 -16.48
CA ILE A 130 12.94 15.12 -16.25
C ILE A 130 14.33 15.02 -16.86
N THR A 131 14.66 15.96 -17.75
CA THR A 131 15.90 15.94 -18.53
C THR A 131 17.15 16.26 -17.71
N SER A 132 17.01 16.79 -16.49
CA SER A 132 18.14 17.06 -15.60
C SER A 132 17.70 17.21 -14.12
N ARG A 133 18.62 16.95 -13.18
CA ARG A 133 18.35 17.10 -11.73
C ARG A 133 18.16 18.57 -11.33
N GLU A 134 18.77 19.49 -12.06
CA GLU A 134 18.69 20.94 -11.84
C GLU A 134 17.25 21.45 -11.98
N ILE A 135 16.42 20.82 -12.82
CA ILE A 135 14.99 21.14 -12.93
C ILE A 135 14.27 20.88 -11.61
N LEU A 136 14.60 19.81 -10.88
CA LEU A 136 14.01 19.53 -9.57
C LEU A 136 14.45 20.58 -8.54
N ASN A 137 15.73 20.99 -8.55
CA ASN A 137 16.24 22.03 -7.66
C ASN A 137 15.59 23.39 -7.93
N THR A 138 15.42 23.77 -9.21
CA THR A 138 14.76 25.01 -9.61
C THR A 138 13.29 25.01 -9.19
N ARG A 139 12.58 23.89 -9.40
CA ARG A 139 11.19 23.73 -8.92
C ARG A 139 11.10 23.79 -7.40
N LEU A 140 12.04 23.18 -6.68
CA LEU A 140 12.10 23.22 -5.22
C LEU A 140 12.26 24.67 -4.73
N LYS A 141 13.26 25.40 -5.22
CA LYS A 141 13.47 26.82 -4.89
C LYS A 141 12.24 27.68 -5.20
N HIS A 142 11.58 27.42 -6.33
CA HIS A 142 10.34 28.11 -6.68
C HIS A 142 9.24 27.88 -5.65
N TYR A 143 9.01 26.63 -5.22
CA TYR A 143 7.96 26.33 -4.25
C TYR A 143 8.32 26.73 -2.82
N GLU A 144 9.60 26.65 -2.42
CA GLU A 144 10.10 27.20 -1.17
C GLU A 144 9.82 28.70 -1.09
N ALA A 145 10.15 29.46 -2.14
CA ALA A 145 9.86 30.89 -2.19
C ALA A 145 8.35 31.18 -2.20
N LYS A 146 7.56 30.40 -2.97
CA LYS A 146 6.11 30.56 -3.09
C LYS A 146 5.37 30.36 -1.76
N PHE A 147 5.81 29.38 -0.96
CA PHE A 147 5.18 29.00 0.30
C PHE A 147 5.93 29.50 1.53
N LYS A 148 6.95 30.34 1.36
CA LYS A 148 7.68 30.95 2.48
C LYS A 148 6.70 31.62 3.46
N ASN A 149 6.77 31.23 4.72
CA ASN A 149 5.90 31.71 5.81
C ASN A 149 4.40 31.50 5.57
N LYS A 150 4.02 30.53 4.73
CA LYS A 150 2.62 30.18 4.42
C LYS A 150 2.42 28.69 4.62
N SER A 151 1.17 28.29 4.86
CA SER A 151 0.80 26.87 4.78
C SER A 151 1.00 26.38 3.34
N ILE A 152 1.63 25.20 3.19
CA ILE A 152 1.74 24.51 1.90
C ILE A 152 0.46 23.69 1.72
N PRO A 153 -0.43 24.06 0.78
CA PRO A 153 -1.67 23.32 0.56
C PRO A 153 -1.40 22.01 -0.17
N LYS A 154 -2.32 21.05 -0.06
CA LYS A 154 -2.28 19.80 -0.84
C LYS A 154 -2.46 20.09 -2.34
N PRO A 155 -1.60 19.58 -3.24
CA PRO A 155 -1.87 19.66 -4.67
C PRO A 155 -3.14 18.89 -5.07
N LYS A 156 -3.95 19.43 -5.98
CA LYS A 156 -5.18 18.76 -6.50
C LYS A 156 -4.94 17.36 -7.10
N TYR A 157 -3.73 17.10 -7.56
CA TYR A 157 -3.33 15.81 -8.15
C TYR A 157 -2.71 14.84 -7.13
N TRP A 158 -2.73 15.16 -5.83
CA TRP A 158 -2.18 14.32 -4.78
C TRP A 158 -3.27 13.90 -3.79
N GLY A 159 -3.23 12.64 -3.36
CA GLY A 159 -4.12 12.13 -2.32
C GLY A 159 -4.02 10.62 -2.13
N GLY A 160 -4.96 10.07 -1.37
CA GLY A 160 -4.96 8.68 -0.97
C GLY A 160 -5.81 7.76 -1.84
N TYR A 161 -5.38 6.51 -1.96
CA TYR A 161 -6.20 5.39 -2.41
C TYR A 161 -6.42 4.44 -1.24
N ILE A 162 -7.63 3.89 -1.13
CA ILE A 162 -7.93 2.71 -0.32
C ILE A 162 -8.06 1.49 -1.24
N ILE A 163 -7.43 0.38 -0.87
CA ILE A 163 -7.55 -0.91 -1.53
C ILE A 163 -8.47 -1.78 -0.70
N LYS A 164 -9.69 -2.00 -1.19
CA LYS A 164 -10.67 -2.89 -0.55
C LYS A 164 -10.37 -4.33 -0.96
N PRO A 165 -9.99 -5.23 -0.03
CA PRO A 165 -9.55 -6.56 -0.37
C PRO A 165 -10.71 -7.42 -0.88
N LYS A 166 -10.41 -8.26 -1.87
CA LYS A 166 -11.28 -9.36 -2.33
C LYS A 166 -10.74 -10.73 -1.91
N ARG A 167 -9.42 -10.84 -1.82
CA ARG A 167 -8.72 -12.02 -1.34
C ARG A 167 -7.45 -11.61 -0.59
N MET A 168 -7.15 -12.29 0.50
CA MET A 168 -5.94 -12.12 1.30
C MET A 168 -5.33 -13.49 1.56
N GLU A 169 -4.04 -13.64 1.29
CA GLU A 169 -3.29 -14.87 1.52
C GLU A 169 -2.14 -14.58 2.46
N PHE A 170 -2.07 -15.35 3.54
CA PHE A 170 -1.04 -15.30 4.56
C PHE A 170 -0.20 -16.55 4.38
N ILE A 171 1.11 -16.36 4.20
CA ILE A 171 2.05 -17.43 3.91
C ILE A 171 3.15 -17.37 4.95
N GLU A 172 3.36 -18.47 5.66
CA GLU A 172 4.46 -18.62 6.62
C GLU A 172 5.30 -19.83 6.21
N HIS A 173 6.60 -19.64 6.09
CA HIS A 173 7.52 -20.67 5.64
C HIS A 173 8.24 -21.33 6.82
N ASP A 174 8.14 -22.66 6.91
CA ASP A 174 8.81 -23.46 7.92
C ASP A 174 10.09 -24.07 7.33
N LEU A 175 11.24 -23.51 7.71
CA LEU A 175 12.55 -24.00 7.27
C LEU A 175 12.91 -25.39 7.80
N SER A 176 12.27 -25.86 8.88
CA SER A 176 12.59 -27.18 9.45
C SER A 176 12.01 -28.31 8.62
N THR A 177 10.88 -28.07 7.97
CA THR A 177 10.17 -29.06 7.13
C THR A 177 10.26 -28.75 5.64
N GLY A 178 10.60 -27.51 5.27
CA GLY A 178 10.54 -27.01 3.89
C GLY A 178 9.12 -26.69 3.41
N PHE A 179 8.10 -26.94 4.23
CA PHE A 179 6.71 -26.65 3.88
C PHE A 179 6.35 -25.19 4.14
N SER A 180 5.36 -24.70 3.40
CA SER A 180 4.74 -23.41 3.65
C SER A 180 3.29 -23.59 4.08
N HIS A 181 2.91 -22.89 5.14
CA HIS A 181 1.53 -22.81 5.61
C HIS A 181 0.83 -21.63 4.94
N PHE A 182 -0.32 -21.89 4.32
CA PHE A 182 -1.15 -20.90 3.65
C PHE A 182 -2.49 -20.76 4.35
N ILE A 183 -2.86 -19.53 4.67
CA ILE A 183 -4.20 -19.17 5.11
C ILE A 183 -4.76 -18.18 4.09
N ARG A 184 -5.81 -18.59 3.37
CA ARG A 184 -6.49 -17.77 2.37
C ARG A 184 -7.85 -17.33 2.88
N TYR A 185 -8.13 -16.05 2.75
CA TYR A 185 -9.44 -15.45 2.95
C TYR A 185 -9.99 -14.94 1.63
N THR A 186 -11.24 -15.28 1.31
CA THR A 186 -11.94 -14.80 0.10
C THR A 186 -13.29 -14.21 0.48
N ILE A 187 -13.57 -12.99 0.06
CA ILE A 187 -14.87 -12.36 0.35
C ILE A 187 -15.97 -12.98 -0.53
N GLN A 188 -17.07 -13.35 0.12
CA GLN A 188 -18.24 -13.96 -0.51
C GLN A 188 -19.25 -12.87 -0.94
N GLN A 189 -20.28 -13.28 -1.70
CA GLN A 189 -21.31 -12.36 -2.18
C GLN A 189 -22.11 -11.69 -1.05
N ASN A 190 -22.30 -12.40 0.06
CA ASN A 190 -22.94 -11.89 1.28
C ASN A 190 -22.00 -11.07 2.18
N TYR A 191 -20.82 -10.68 1.67
CA TYR A 191 -19.78 -9.94 2.40
C TYR A 191 -19.15 -10.67 3.58
N SER A 192 -19.42 -11.97 3.77
CA SER A 192 -18.66 -12.79 4.71
C SER A 192 -17.30 -13.19 4.12
N TRP A 193 -16.36 -13.55 4.99
CA TRP A 193 -15.07 -14.09 4.58
C TRP A 193 -15.07 -15.61 4.70
N GLU A 194 -14.78 -16.29 3.61
CA GLU A 194 -14.44 -17.72 3.62
C GLU A 194 -12.95 -17.86 3.91
N ARG A 195 -12.59 -18.69 4.90
CA ARG A 195 -11.21 -19.02 5.27
C ARG A 195 -10.88 -20.45 4.84
N LYS A 196 -9.74 -20.63 4.18
CA LYS A 196 -9.18 -21.93 3.78
C LYS A 196 -7.72 -22.02 4.20
N GLU A 197 -7.32 -23.19 4.68
CA GLU A 197 -5.94 -23.49 5.07
C GLU A 197 -5.37 -24.62 4.21
N SER A 198 -4.08 -24.54 3.90
CA SER A 198 -3.38 -25.57 3.15
C SER A 198 -1.88 -25.56 3.43
N TYR A 199 -1.21 -26.68 3.18
CA TYR A 199 0.24 -26.84 3.29
C TYR A 199 0.78 -27.27 1.94
N LEU A 200 1.80 -26.58 1.43
CA LEU A 200 2.43 -26.90 0.15
C LEU A 200 3.94 -26.95 0.29
N ASN A 201 4.57 -27.77 -0.55
CA ASN A 201 6.00 -27.69 -0.84
C ASN A 201 6.17 -26.68 -1.99
N LEU A 202 6.98 -25.64 -1.81
CA LEU A 202 7.25 -24.61 -2.83
C LEU A 202 8.69 -24.69 -3.33
#